data_AF-A0A3C1HDH9-F1
#
_entry.id   AF-A0A3C1HDH9-F1
#
_cell.length_a   1.000
_cell.length_b   1.000
_cell.length_c   1.000
_cell.angle_alpha   90.00
_cell.angle_beta   90.00
_cell.angle_gamma   90.00
#
_symmetry.space_group_name_H-M   'P 1'
#
loop_
_entity.id
_entity.type
_entity.pdbx_description
1 polymer ?
#
loop_
_entity_poly.entity_id
_entity_poly.type
_entity_poly.pdbx_seq_one_letter_code
_entity_poly.pdbx_strand_id
1 'polypeptide(L)'
;MARWTVDGPGSAPTLKAGSEKPLLEWEGDLAGQHVGGGLLVHPKERLLYVTAGENNQNANLRQYCDDPENKAQSVRDLRGKVLRMGLDGATPKDNPFARTPGAQGLIYTRGHRQPWALTYDAPTGMILLAENGGDLADDCDEVNRIQPGANYGWPKVFGDGWSTSSRSNKVEGFTAPWFAYKRNTGASCVGAVIYRPPAGGGGYPAKYHGAFFYADFARKSVRSAPVDPATQKPGESESFLQGLTAGPLALRLGPDGALYLITHGGATKPSANDALLRVTFRAQ
;
A
#
# COMPACT_ATOMS: atom_id res chain seq x y z
N MET A 1 9.01 12.97 -7.63
CA MET A 1 7.69 12.86 -8.28
C MET A 1 7.36 14.17 -8.99
N ALA A 2 6.87 14.09 -10.21
CA ALA A 2 6.48 15.25 -11.01
C ALA A 2 5.16 15.00 -11.73
N ARG A 3 4.47 16.06 -12.12
CA ARG A 3 3.34 16.00 -13.06
C ARG A 3 3.83 16.33 -14.47
N TRP A 4 3.19 15.71 -15.45
CA TRP A 4 3.43 15.93 -16.86
C TRP A 4 2.12 16.29 -17.55
N THR A 5 2.20 17.06 -18.63
CA THR A 5 1.06 17.29 -19.51
C THR A 5 0.94 16.11 -20.48
N VAL A 6 -0.29 15.64 -20.66
CA VAL A 6 -0.62 14.59 -21.63
C VAL A 6 -1.48 15.22 -22.72
N ASP A 7 -1.06 15.06 -23.96
CA ASP A 7 -1.78 15.46 -25.16
C ASP A 7 -2.46 14.22 -25.82
N GLY A 8 -3.50 14.45 -26.61
CA GLY A 8 -4.19 13.40 -27.37
C GLY A 8 -5.37 12.74 -26.64
N PRO A 9 -6.11 11.83 -27.32
CA PRO A 9 -7.25 11.13 -26.75
C PRO A 9 -6.81 10.07 -25.73
N GLY A 10 -7.69 9.70 -24.79
CA GLY A 10 -7.38 8.71 -23.75
C GLY A 10 -6.98 7.32 -24.26
N SER A 11 -7.31 6.97 -25.50
CA SER A 11 -6.90 5.71 -26.15
C SER A 11 -5.48 5.75 -26.75
N ALA A 12 -4.90 6.94 -26.94
CA ALA A 12 -3.55 7.13 -27.48
C ALA A 12 -2.89 8.39 -26.88
N PRO A 13 -2.67 8.43 -25.56
CA PRO A 13 -2.08 9.58 -24.89
C PRO A 13 -0.59 9.71 -25.21
N THR A 14 -0.10 10.93 -25.40
CA THR A 14 1.33 11.24 -25.54
C THR A 14 1.78 12.21 -24.47
N LEU A 15 2.93 11.97 -23.85
CA LEU A 15 3.54 12.90 -22.91
C LEU A 15 4.11 14.10 -23.67
N LYS A 16 3.74 15.32 -23.26
CA LYS A 16 4.32 16.54 -23.79
C LYS A 16 5.73 16.71 -23.23
N ALA A 17 6.75 16.54 -24.08
CA ALA A 17 8.14 16.75 -23.68
C ALA A 17 8.35 18.16 -23.10
N GLY A 18 9.19 18.26 -22.07
CA GLY A 18 9.48 19.53 -21.37
C GLY A 18 8.35 20.08 -20.49
N SER A 19 7.22 19.36 -20.36
CA SER A 19 6.11 19.78 -19.50
C SER A 19 6.23 19.34 -18.04
N GLU A 20 7.36 18.76 -17.66
CA GLU A 20 7.62 18.31 -16.31
C GLU A 20 7.46 19.45 -15.30
N LYS A 21 6.67 19.21 -14.26
CA LYS A 21 6.57 20.09 -13.11
C LYS A 21 6.82 19.25 -11.85
N PRO A 22 7.97 19.40 -11.20
CA PRO A 22 8.24 18.74 -9.93
C PRO A 22 7.13 19.05 -8.92
N LEU A 23 6.71 18.02 -8.18
CA LEU A 23 5.70 18.14 -7.11
C LEU A 23 6.31 17.79 -5.76
N LEU A 24 7.17 16.79 -5.73
CA LEU A 24 7.78 16.32 -4.50
C LEU A 24 9.14 15.70 -4.78
N GLU A 25 10.11 16.08 -3.97
CA GLU A 25 11.46 15.56 -3.99
C GLU A 25 11.98 15.46 -2.56
N TRP A 26 12.75 14.41 -2.28
CA TRP A 26 13.51 14.24 -1.05
C TRP A 26 14.79 13.48 -1.38
N GLU A 27 15.80 13.64 -0.54
CA GLU A 27 17.02 12.84 -0.63
C GLU A 27 16.73 11.41 -0.13
N GLY A 28 16.89 10.44 -1.03
CA GLY A 28 16.87 9.03 -0.67
C GLY A 28 18.22 8.55 -0.15
N ASP A 29 18.21 7.46 0.59
CA ASP A 29 19.38 6.64 0.87
C ASP A 29 19.88 5.97 -0.43
N LEU A 30 21.20 5.95 -0.61
CA LEU A 30 21.93 5.30 -1.71
C LEU A 30 21.57 3.82 -1.86
N ALA A 31 21.10 3.21 -0.78
CA ALA A 31 20.52 1.88 -0.71
C ALA A 31 19.41 1.59 -1.75
N GLY A 32 18.55 2.56 -2.05
CA GLY A 32 17.45 2.40 -3.01
C GLY A 32 16.37 1.35 -2.65
N GLN A 33 16.33 0.84 -1.42
CA GLN A 33 15.30 -0.11 -0.94
C GLN A 33 14.17 0.60 -0.22
N HIS A 34 13.01 -0.06 -0.08
CA HIS A 34 11.87 0.46 0.69
C HIS A 34 11.48 1.89 0.31
N VAL A 35 11.37 2.19 -0.99
CA VAL A 35 11.11 3.55 -1.49
C VAL A 35 9.63 3.92 -1.47
N GLY A 36 8.72 2.95 -1.46
CA GLY A 36 7.28 3.18 -1.65
C GLY A 36 6.96 3.49 -3.11
N GLY A 37 6.21 4.57 -3.37
CA GLY A 37 5.85 5.01 -4.72
C GLY A 37 4.40 4.72 -5.14
N GLY A 38 3.58 4.20 -4.24
CA GLY A 38 2.15 4.05 -4.45
C GLY A 38 1.46 5.41 -4.54
N LEU A 39 0.63 5.59 -5.56
CA LEU A 39 -0.14 6.81 -5.79
C LEU A 39 -1.64 6.50 -5.78
N LEU A 40 -2.41 7.37 -5.13
CA LEU A 40 -3.87 7.35 -5.15
C LEU A 40 -4.41 8.77 -5.28
N VAL A 41 -5.12 9.07 -6.36
CA VAL A 41 -5.93 10.28 -6.45
C VAL A 41 -7.27 9.97 -5.79
N HIS A 42 -7.54 10.61 -4.65
CA HIS A 42 -8.79 10.41 -3.92
C HIS A 42 -9.96 10.99 -4.73
N PRO A 43 -10.97 10.19 -5.11
CA PRO A 43 -11.99 10.63 -6.07
C PRO A 43 -12.90 11.73 -5.53
N LYS A 44 -13.20 11.73 -4.21
CA LYS A 44 -14.04 12.75 -3.56
C LYS A 44 -13.25 14.00 -3.17
N GLU A 45 -12.16 13.84 -2.41
CA GLU A 45 -11.32 14.96 -1.95
C GLU A 45 -10.53 15.67 -3.06
N ARG A 46 -10.28 15.00 -4.20
CA ARG A 46 -9.44 15.52 -5.29
C ARG A 46 -8.02 15.87 -4.83
N LEU A 47 -7.50 15.07 -3.90
CA LEU A 47 -6.13 15.14 -3.39
C LEU A 47 -5.33 13.90 -3.80
N LEU A 48 -4.01 14.04 -3.81
CA LEU A 48 -3.07 12.97 -4.08
C LEU A 48 -2.53 12.40 -2.76
N TYR A 49 -2.64 11.09 -2.62
CA TYR A 49 -1.97 10.31 -1.59
C TYR A 49 -0.75 9.63 -2.18
N VAL A 50 0.38 9.71 -1.48
CA VAL A 50 1.67 9.19 -1.92
C VAL A 50 2.25 8.32 -0.80
N THR A 51 2.66 7.10 -1.13
CA THR A 51 3.40 6.28 -0.17
C THR A 51 4.89 6.56 -0.29
N ALA A 52 5.52 6.75 0.86
CA ALA A 52 6.95 6.95 1.01
C ALA A 52 7.46 5.88 1.96
N GLY A 53 8.26 4.94 1.47
CA GLY A 53 8.86 3.96 2.37
C GLY A 53 9.97 4.57 3.20
N GLU A 54 10.38 3.86 4.24
CA GLU A 54 11.36 4.38 5.20
C GLU A 54 12.77 4.49 4.64
N ASN A 55 13.00 3.80 3.52
CA ASN A 55 14.24 3.86 2.76
C ASN A 55 15.49 3.55 3.60
N ASN A 56 15.34 2.58 4.50
CA ASN A 56 16.35 2.10 5.42
C ASN A 56 16.85 0.71 5.00
N GLN A 57 18.17 0.54 4.99
CA GLN A 57 18.85 -0.72 4.68
C GLN A 57 19.51 -1.37 5.91
N ASN A 58 19.33 -0.81 7.12
CA ASN A 58 20.07 -1.23 8.30
C ASN A 58 20.00 -2.76 8.51
N ALA A 59 21.14 -3.42 8.34
CA ALA A 59 21.31 -4.84 8.65
C ALA A 59 21.05 -5.16 10.14
N ASN A 60 21.10 -4.13 11.01
CA ASN A 60 20.77 -4.24 12.42
C ASN A 60 19.43 -3.56 12.74
N LEU A 61 18.34 -4.32 12.55
CA LEU A 61 16.99 -3.86 12.84
C LEU A 61 16.81 -3.36 14.28
N ARG A 62 17.48 -3.98 15.28
CA ARG A 62 17.39 -3.57 16.68
C ARG A 62 17.91 -2.15 16.88
N GLN A 63 19.06 -1.83 16.30
CA GLN A 63 19.63 -0.48 16.39
C GLN A 63 18.71 0.56 15.75
N TYR A 64 18.10 0.23 14.61
CA TYR A 64 17.17 1.12 13.94
C TYR A 64 15.83 1.28 14.71
N CYS A 65 15.35 0.22 15.37
CA CYS A 65 14.16 0.26 16.21
C CYS A 65 14.25 1.31 17.32
N ASP A 66 15.41 1.40 17.95
CA ASP A 66 15.65 2.26 19.11
C ASP A 66 16.26 3.62 18.73
N ASP A 67 16.57 3.85 17.45
CA ASP A 67 17.06 5.13 16.97
C ASP A 67 15.99 6.22 17.16
N PRO A 68 16.24 7.25 18.00
CA PRO A 68 15.31 8.37 18.18
C PRO A 68 15.07 9.16 16.88
N GLU A 69 16.00 9.08 15.93
CA GLU A 69 15.94 9.75 14.64
C GLU A 69 15.45 8.83 13.50
N ASN A 70 14.91 7.64 13.83
CA ASN A 70 14.37 6.74 12.80
C ASN A 70 13.28 7.46 11.98
N LYS A 71 13.37 7.31 10.66
CA LYS A 71 12.62 8.18 9.74
C LYS A 71 11.15 7.86 9.74
N ALA A 72 10.77 6.59 9.88
CA ALA A 72 9.38 6.16 9.93
C ALA A 72 8.58 6.86 11.05
N GLN A 73 9.16 7.03 12.24
CA GLN A 73 8.52 7.70 13.38
C GLN A 73 8.67 9.23 13.38
N SER A 74 9.76 9.76 12.84
CA SER A 74 9.97 11.22 12.80
C SER A 74 8.91 11.93 11.97
N VAL A 75 8.35 13.03 12.48
CA VAL A 75 7.46 13.93 11.73
C VAL A 75 8.23 15.00 10.96
N ARG A 76 9.56 15.04 11.08
CA ARG A 76 10.43 15.99 10.36
C ARG A 76 10.91 15.46 9.01
N ASP A 77 10.63 14.18 8.72
CA ASP A 77 11.08 13.45 7.53
C ASP A 77 9.87 12.87 6.78
N LEU A 78 9.96 12.83 5.45
CA LEU A 78 8.89 12.34 4.57
C LEU A 78 8.93 10.82 4.36
N ARG A 79 9.98 10.12 4.79
CA ARG A 79 10.14 8.67 4.63
C ARG A 79 9.35 7.89 5.69
N GLY A 80 8.84 6.73 5.30
CA GLY A 80 8.02 5.86 6.15
C GLY A 80 6.65 6.47 6.48
N LYS A 81 6.01 7.06 5.47
CA LYS A 81 4.77 7.87 5.55
C LYS A 81 3.77 7.47 4.48
N VAL A 82 2.50 7.79 4.73
CA VAL A 82 1.59 8.21 3.65
C VAL A 82 1.51 9.73 3.70
N LEU A 83 1.73 10.36 2.55
CA LEU A 83 1.62 11.80 2.36
C LEU A 83 0.28 12.13 1.70
N ARG A 84 -0.29 13.29 2.00
CA ARG A 84 -1.52 13.82 1.38
C ARG A 84 -1.29 15.24 0.89
N MET A 85 -1.51 15.49 -0.39
CA MET A 85 -1.21 16.77 -1.05
C MET A 85 -2.25 17.18 -2.09
N GLY A 86 -2.29 18.47 -2.41
CA GLY A 86 -2.98 18.98 -3.59
C GLY A 86 -2.39 18.40 -4.87
N LEU A 87 -3.19 18.37 -5.95
CA LEU A 87 -2.70 17.94 -7.28
C LEU A 87 -1.63 18.89 -7.87
N ASP A 88 -1.45 20.04 -7.24
CA ASP A 88 -0.40 21.02 -7.49
C ASP A 88 0.81 20.90 -6.56
N GLY A 89 0.79 19.97 -5.60
CA GLY A 89 1.81 19.77 -4.58
C GLY A 89 1.58 20.54 -3.27
N ALA A 90 0.53 21.36 -3.17
CA ALA A 90 0.29 22.17 -1.99
C ALA A 90 -0.12 21.32 -0.77
N THR A 91 0.32 21.72 0.42
CA THR A 91 -0.11 21.09 1.68
C THR A 91 -1.55 21.45 2.02
N PRO A 92 -2.47 20.47 2.15
CA PRO A 92 -3.82 20.71 2.64
C PRO A 92 -3.81 21.24 4.08
N LYS A 93 -4.64 22.25 4.36
CA LYS A 93 -4.68 22.93 5.68
C LYS A 93 -5.20 22.04 6.80
N ASP A 94 -5.95 20.99 6.44
CA ASP A 94 -6.54 19.98 7.31
C ASP A 94 -5.64 18.74 7.47
N ASN A 95 -4.43 18.74 6.89
CA ASN A 95 -3.48 17.67 7.18
C ASN A 95 -3.11 17.65 8.69
N PRO A 96 -2.96 16.46 9.29
CA PRO A 96 -2.75 16.31 10.74
C PRO A 96 -1.54 17.07 11.30
N PHE A 97 -0.48 17.22 10.49
CA PHE A 97 0.78 17.86 10.88
C PHE A 97 0.98 19.23 10.23
N ALA A 98 -0.01 19.77 9.50
CA ALA A 98 0.13 21.02 8.73
C ALA A 98 0.50 22.24 9.60
N ARG A 99 0.13 22.22 10.88
CA ARG A 99 0.34 23.32 11.83
C ARG A 99 1.31 22.96 12.96
N THR A 100 1.96 21.80 12.88
CA THR A 100 2.90 21.34 13.90
C THR A 100 4.28 21.96 13.62
N PRO A 101 4.84 22.79 14.52
CA PRO A 101 6.14 23.41 14.30
C PRO A 101 7.24 22.36 14.06
N GLY A 102 7.98 22.53 12.97
CA GLY A 102 9.07 21.65 12.58
C GLY A 102 8.64 20.31 11.97
N ALA A 103 7.34 20.03 11.83
CA ALA A 103 6.86 18.85 11.12
C ALA A 103 6.72 19.12 9.62
N GLN A 104 6.82 18.06 8.82
CA GLN A 104 6.48 18.07 7.40
C GLN A 104 4.96 18.06 7.26
N GLY A 105 4.38 19.18 6.83
CA GLY A 105 2.92 19.32 6.74
C GLY A 105 2.23 18.37 5.76
N LEU A 106 2.97 17.79 4.82
CA LEU A 106 2.47 16.78 3.87
C LEU A 106 2.16 15.44 4.52
N ILE A 107 2.68 15.16 5.71
CA ILE A 107 2.46 13.89 6.41
C ILE A 107 0.98 13.74 6.71
N TYR A 108 0.43 12.61 6.28
CA TYR A 108 -0.92 12.17 6.64
C TYR A 108 -0.87 11.06 7.70
N THR A 109 0.01 10.08 7.51
CA THR A 109 0.27 9.00 8.48
C THR A 109 1.76 8.69 8.58
N ARG A 110 2.16 8.04 9.67
CA ARG A 110 3.56 7.68 9.93
C ARG A 110 3.70 6.25 10.44
N GLY A 111 4.95 5.80 10.59
CA GLY A 111 5.27 4.48 11.10
C GLY A 111 5.09 3.38 10.07
N HIS A 112 5.49 3.64 8.81
CA HIS A 112 5.47 2.66 7.72
C HIS A 112 6.88 2.20 7.35
N ARG A 113 7.03 0.94 6.94
CA ARG A 113 8.27 0.36 6.38
C ARG A 113 8.30 0.53 4.86
N GLN A 114 7.51 -0.29 4.17
CA GLN A 114 7.45 -0.35 2.72
C GLN A 114 5.97 -0.36 2.28
N PRO A 115 5.31 0.81 2.40
CA PRO A 115 3.94 0.99 1.97
C PRO A 115 3.88 0.91 0.43
N TRP A 116 3.41 -0.22 -0.12
CA TRP A 116 3.55 -0.55 -1.54
C TRP A 116 2.44 0.05 -2.41
N ALA A 117 1.18 -0.19 -2.04
CA ALA A 117 0.05 0.20 -2.87
C ALA A 117 -1.16 0.69 -2.08
N LEU A 118 -1.75 1.78 -2.56
CA LEU A 118 -3.01 2.33 -2.05
C LEU A 118 -4.18 1.96 -2.97
N THR A 119 -5.33 1.67 -2.37
CA THR A 119 -6.61 1.54 -3.07
C THR A 119 -7.71 2.25 -2.30
N TYR A 120 -8.75 2.68 -3.00
CA TYR A 120 -9.91 3.35 -2.41
C TYR A 120 -11.16 2.51 -2.63
N ASP A 121 -11.87 2.22 -1.54
CA ASP A 121 -13.18 1.59 -1.59
C ASP A 121 -14.28 2.65 -1.44
N ALA A 122 -14.94 2.98 -2.56
CA ALA A 122 -15.91 4.08 -2.60
C ALA A 122 -17.13 3.93 -1.67
N PRO A 123 -17.71 2.73 -1.50
CA PRO A 123 -18.84 2.53 -0.59
C PRO A 123 -18.50 2.80 0.88
N THR A 124 -17.33 2.35 1.36
CA THR A 124 -16.94 2.53 2.77
C THR A 124 -16.12 3.80 3.01
N GLY A 125 -15.57 4.39 1.95
CA GLY A 125 -14.63 5.49 2.03
C GLY A 125 -13.24 5.09 2.55
N MET A 126 -12.97 3.78 2.69
CA MET A 126 -11.67 3.32 3.17
C MET A 126 -10.58 3.49 2.12
N ILE A 127 -9.42 3.97 2.56
CA ILE A 127 -8.17 3.82 1.84
C ILE A 127 -7.45 2.62 2.44
N LEU A 128 -7.22 1.58 1.65
CA LEU A 128 -6.42 0.43 2.04
C LEU A 128 -5.00 0.61 1.53
N LEU A 129 -4.03 0.30 2.39
CA LEU A 129 -2.61 0.27 2.07
C LEU A 129 -2.10 -1.15 2.24
N ALA A 130 -1.57 -1.74 1.16
CA ALA A 130 -0.75 -2.95 1.24
C ALA A 130 0.67 -2.59 1.62
N GLU A 131 1.23 -3.25 2.62
CA GLU A 131 2.54 -2.92 3.19
C GLU A 131 3.35 -4.18 3.50
N ASN A 132 4.62 -4.16 3.09
CA ASN A 132 5.56 -5.22 3.41
C ASN A 132 6.20 -4.94 4.76
N GLY A 133 6.17 -5.92 5.67
CA GLY A 133 6.87 -5.85 6.95
C GLY A 133 8.30 -6.33 6.86
N GLY A 134 8.88 -6.64 8.02
CA GLY A 134 10.30 -7.01 8.11
C GLY A 134 10.61 -8.41 7.58
N ASP A 135 11.90 -8.75 7.60
CA ASP A 135 12.40 -9.98 7.02
C ASP A 135 12.52 -11.15 8.01
N LEU A 136 12.24 -10.92 9.30
CA LEU A 136 12.34 -11.95 10.35
C LEU A 136 11.20 -12.96 10.25
N ALA A 137 11.38 -14.13 10.86
CA ALA A 137 10.39 -15.21 10.82
C ALA A 137 9.11 -14.87 11.61
N ASP A 138 9.22 -14.02 12.63
CA ASP A 138 8.12 -13.54 13.46
C ASP A 138 7.43 -12.29 12.89
N ASP A 139 7.92 -11.72 11.79
CA ASP A 139 7.32 -10.57 11.11
C ASP A 139 6.01 -10.94 10.37
N CYS A 140 5.30 -9.91 9.90
CA CYS A 140 4.12 -10.04 9.06
C CYS A 140 4.11 -8.98 7.97
N ASP A 141 3.34 -9.24 6.92
CA ASP A 141 2.88 -8.18 6.04
C ASP A 141 1.48 -7.72 6.47
N GLU A 142 1.15 -6.49 6.09
CA GLU A 142 -0.04 -5.80 6.59
C GLU A 142 -0.90 -5.26 5.44
N VAL A 143 -2.19 -5.15 5.74
CA VAL A 143 -3.10 -4.24 5.07
C VAL A 143 -3.63 -3.25 6.10
N ASN A 144 -3.33 -1.98 5.87
CA ASN A 144 -3.63 -0.88 6.76
C ASN A 144 -4.83 -0.08 6.24
N ARG A 145 -5.81 0.23 7.11
CA ARG A 145 -6.86 1.23 6.81
C ARG A 145 -6.30 2.60 7.17
N ILE A 146 -6.00 3.43 6.17
CA ILE A 146 -5.34 4.74 6.36
C ILE A 146 -6.29 5.73 7.04
N GLN A 147 -5.84 6.30 8.15
CA GLN A 147 -6.58 7.28 8.97
C GLN A 147 -5.72 8.50 9.27
N PRO A 148 -6.27 9.73 9.25
CA PRO A 148 -5.48 10.93 9.49
C PRO A 148 -4.74 10.88 10.83
N GLY A 149 -3.43 11.11 10.82
CA GLY A 149 -2.58 11.21 12.00
C GLY A 149 -2.12 9.87 12.59
N ALA A 150 -2.59 8.75 12.04
CA ALA A 150 -2.29 7.43 12.56
C ALA A 150 -0.79 7.10 12.52
N ASN A 151 -0.35 6.34 13.54
CA ASN A 151 1.00 5.79 13.65
C ASN A 151 0.94 4.26 13.55
N TYR A 152 1.41 3.70 12.44
CA TYR A 152 1.35 2.26 12.16
C TYR A 152 2.50 1.45 12.78
N GLY A 153 3.28 2.06 13.66
CA GLY A 153 4.14 1.30 14.57
C GLY A 153 5.58 1.12 14.11
N TRP A 154 5.83 1.00 12.80
CA TRP A 154 7.15 0.65 12.30
C TRP A 154 8.22 1.71 12.69
N PRO A 155 9.44 1.30 13.09
CA PRO A 155 9.94 -0.07 13.23
C PRO A 155 9.62 -0.75 14.57
N LYS A 156 9.06 -0.03 15.54
CA LYS A 156 8.94 -0.48 16.94
C LYS A 156 7.86 -1.53 17.16
N VAL A 157 6.79 -1.48 16.37
CA VAL A 157 5.61 -2.35 16.45
C VAL A 157 5.23 -2.79 15.04
N PHE A 158 4.69 -4.00 14.92
CA PHE A 158 4.04 -4.53 13.72
C PHE A 158 2.93 -5.51 14.12
N GLY A 159 2.12 -5.91 13.14
CA GLY A 159 0.98 -6.76 13.37
C GLY A 159 0.03 -6.10 14.37
N ASP A 160 -0.78 -6.89 15.06
CA ASP A 160 -1.64 -6.38 16.13
C ASP A 160 -0.88 -6.23 17.46
N GLY A 161 0.30 -5.59 17.43
CA GLY A 161 1.20 -5.51 18.58
C GLY A 161 1.85 -6.85 18.94
N TRP A 162 2.24 -7.63 17.92
CA TRP A 162 2.78 -8.98 18.13
C TRP A 162 4.08 -8.95 18.94
N SER A 163 4.27 -9.97 19.78
CA SER A 163 5.45 -10.07 20.64
C SER A 163 6.65 -10.54 19.83
N THR A 164 7.77 -9.83 19.99
CA THR A 164 9.03 -10.06 19.27
C THR A 164 10.18 -9.98 20.25
N SER A 165 11.26 -10.70 19.94
CA SER A 165 12.52 -10.60 20.70
C SER A 165 13.45 -9.50 20.17
N SER A 166 13.06 -8.80 19.12
CA SER A 166 13.90 -7.86 18.37
C SER A 166 13.45 -6.41 18.46
N ARG A 167 12.32 -6.12 19.12
CA ARG A 167 11.71 -4.79 19.15
C ARG A 167 11.11 -4.47 20.52
N SER A 168 10.87 -3.18 20.77
CA SER A 168 10.25 -2.69 22.00
C SER A 168 8.76 -3.03 22.12
N ASN A 169 8.10 -3.39 21.00
CA ASN A 169 6.68 -3.76 20.90
C ASN A 169 5.74 -2.68 21.47
N LYS A 170 6.20 -1.43 21.57
CA LYS A 170 5.44 -0.28 22.06
C LYS A 170 5.81 0.99 21.31
N VAL A 171 4.79 1.72 20.87
CA VAL A 171 4.92 3.10 20.42
C VAL A 171 3.65 3.89 20.77
N GLU A 172 3.81 5.16 21.10
CA GLU A 172 2.67 6.02 21.41
C GLU A 172 1.80 6.26 20.15
N GLY A 173 0.48 6.22 20.36
CA GLY A 173 -0.50 6.41 19.29
C GLY A 173 -0.55 5.26 18.28
N PHE A 174 -0.06 4.07 18.65
CA PHE A 174 -0.06 2.90 17.77
C PHE A 174 -1.48 2.58 17.26
N THR A 175 -1.58 2.43 15.95
CA THR A 175 -2.77 2.01 15.23
C THR A 175 -2.51 0.64 14.62
N ALA A 176 -3.26 -0.36 15.06
CA ALA A 176 -3.10 -1.72 14.57
C ALA A 176 -3.54 -1.85 13.10
N PRO A 177 -2.96 -2.79 12.35
CA PRO A 177 -3.35 -3.03 10.96
C PRO A 177 -4.80 -3.49 10.86
N TRP A 178 -5.38 -3.24 9.69
CA TRP A 178 -6.73 -3.72 9.40
C TRP A 178 -6.75 -5.24 9.20
N PHE A 179 -5.68 -5.76 8.60
CA PHE A 179 -5.40 -7.18 8.44
C PHE A 179 -3.88 -7.40 8.45
N ALA A 180 -3.43 -8.53 8.98
CA ALA A 180 -2.03 -8.92 8.94
C ALA A 180 -1.91 -10.42 8.69
N TYR A 181 -0.84 -10.84 8.02
CA TYR A 181 -0.57 -12.25 7.78
C TYR A 181 0.90 -12.59 7.99
N LYS A 182 1.13 -13.76 8.61
CA LYS A 182 2.47 -14.25 8.97
C LYS A 182 3.29 -14.63 7.73
N ARG A 183 4.61 -14.64 7.91
CA ARG A 183 5.60 -14.97 6.86
C ARG A 183 5.41 -16.36 6.22
N ASN A 184 4.79 -17.29 6.94
CA ASN A 184 4.45 -18.62 6.41
C ASN A 184 3.27 -18.59 5.41
N THR A 185 2.44 -17.54 5.43
CA THR A 185 1.31 -17.33 4.51
C THR A 185 1.76 -16.55 3.28
N GLY A 186 2.56 -15.51 3.46
CA GLY A 186 3.14 -14.70 2.39
C GLY A 186 4.29 -13.83 2.87
N ALA A 187 4.91 -13.07 1.99
CA ALA A 187 6.15 -12.35 2.28
C ALA A 187 6.35 -11.07 1.47
N SER A 188 5.38 -10.70 0.61
CA SER A 188 5.41 -9.41 -0.08
C SER A 188 4.01 -8.97 -0.54
N CYS A 189 3.27 -8.29 0.33
CA CYS A 189 1.94 -7.72 0.05
C CYS A 189 2.01 -6.55 -0.94
N VAL A 190 1.51 -6.74 -2.16
CA VAL A 190 1.62 -5.74 -3.25
C VAL A 190 0.31 -5.05 -3.61
N GLY A 191 -0.79 -5.43 -2.99
CA GLY A 191 -2.08 -4.82 -3.27
C GLY A 191 -3.22 -5.47 -2.52
N ALA A 192 -4.21 -4.65 -2.19
CA ALA A 192 -5.40 -5.03 -1.45
C ALA A 192 -6.62 -4.34 -2.06
N VAL A 193 -7.75 -5.04 -2.20
CA VAL A 193 -9.03 -4.46 -2.65
C VAL A 193 -10.20 -5.10 -1.90
N ILE A 194 -11.31 -4.38 -1.78
CA ILE A 194 -12.59 -4.98 -1.39
C ILE A 194 -13.38 -5.25 -2.67
N TYR A 195 -13.85 -6.47 -2.83
CA TYR A 195 -14.58 -6.87 -4.01
C TYR A 195 -15.97 -6.25 -4.04
N ARG A 196 -16.26 -5.56 -5.15
CA ARG A 196 -17.56 -4.98 -5.45
C ARG A 196 -18.08 -5.61 -6.75
N PRO A 197 -19.24 -6.28 -6.72
CA PRO A 197 -19.80 -6.86 -7.94
C PRO A 197 -20.18 -5.76 -8.94
N PRO A 198 -20.15 -6.04 -10.25
CA PRO A 198 -20.55 -5.07 -11.26
C PRO A 198 -22.06 -4.84 -11.21
N ALA A 199 -22.50 -3.61 -11.48
CA ALA A 199 -23.91 -3.21 -11.39
C ALA A 199 -24.83 -3.98 -12.37
N GLY A 200 -24.28 -4.42 -13.51
CA GLY A 200 -25.01 -5.19 -14.54
C GLY A 200 -25.17 -6.69 -14.23
N GLY A 201 -24.74 -7.15 -13.05
CA GLY A 201 -24.71 -8.57 -12.69
C GLY A 201 -23.52 -9.32 -13.30
N GLY A 202 -23.38 -10.58 -12.91
CA GLY A 202 -22.18 -11.39 -13.20
C GLY A 202 -21.06 -11.17 -12.17
N GLY A 203 -19.81 -11.36 -12.59
CA GLY A 203 -18.66 -11.27 -11.70
C GLY A 203 -18.45 -12.52 -10.85
N TYR A 204 -17.93 -12.34 -9.64
CA TYR A 204 -17.62 -13.43 -8.73
C TYR A 204 -18.87 -13.87 -7.94
N PRO A 205 -18.91 -15.13 -7.48
CA PRO A 205 -20.00 -15.65 -6.66
C PRO A 205 -20.29 -14.78 -5.43
N ALA A 206 -21.53 -14.84 -4.94
CA ALA A 206 -22.03 -14.02 -3.83
C ALA A 206 -21.16 -14.09 -2.56
N LYS A 207 -20.49 -15.22 -2.29
CA LYS A 207 -19.57 -15.36 -1.16
C LYS A 207 -18.39 -14.37 -1.17
N TYR A 208 -18.06 -13.81 -2.33
CA TYR A 208 -16.99 -12.80 -2.45
C TYR A 208 -17.51 -11.37 -2.40
N HIS A 209 -18.82 -11.13 -2.37
CA HIS A 209 -19.37 -9.77 -2.37
C HIS A 209 -19.03 -9.08 -1.04
N GLY A 210 -18.18 -8.04 -1.10
CA GLY A 210 -17.64 -7.38 0.09
C GLY A 210 -16.44 -8.09 0.72
N ALA A 211 -15.99 -9.23 0.19
CA ALA A 211 -14.76 -9.87 0.63
C ALA A 211 -13.54 -9.04 0.26
N PHE A 212 -12.53 -9.06 1.11
CA PHE A 212 -11.23 -8.44 0.85
C PHE A 212 -10.33 -9.43 0.11
N PHE A 213 -9.56 -8.93 -0.86
CA PHE A 213 -8.55 -9.67 -1.61
C PHE A 213 -7.20 -8.99 -1.46
N TYR A 214 -6.13 -9.79 -1.34
CA TYR A 214 -4.76 -9.30 -1.43
C TYR A 214 -3.91 -10.19 -2.33
N ALA A 215 -2.88 -9.57 -2.92
CA ALA A 215 -1.89 -10.23 -3.76
C ALA A 215 -0.53 -10.24 -3.07
N ASP A 216 0.15 -11.38 -3.16
CA ASP A 216 1.49 -11.57 -2.61
C ASP A 216 2.49 -11.91 -3.71
N PHE A 217 3.51 -11.08 -3.86
CA PHE A 217 4.54 -11.23 -4.89
C PHE A 217 5.38 -12.49 -4.68
N ALA A 218 5.83 -12.73 -3.45
CA ALA A 218 6.74 -13.83 -3.13
C ALA A 218 6.05 -15.21 -3.30
N ARG A 219 4.76 -15.28 -2.99
CA ARG A 219 3.95 -16.50 -3.14
C ARG A 219 3.26 -16.62 -4.49
N LYS A 220 3.39 -15.63 -5.36
CA LYS A 220 2.78 -15.62 -6.70
C LYS A 220 1.29 -15.99 -6.63
N SER A 221 0.57 -15.35 -5.71
CA SER A 221 -0.80 -15.73 -5.37
C SER A 221 -1.71 -14.55 -5.05
N VAL A 222 -3.01 -14.81 -5.10
CA VAL A 222 -4.06 -13.95 -4.56
C VAL A 222 -4.83 -14.74 -3.52
N ARG A 223 -5.16 -14.08 -2.42
CA ARG A 223 -5.93 -14.65 -1.30
C ARG A 223 -7.13 -13.76 -1.01
N SER A 224 -8.15 -14.33 -0.38
CA SER A 224 -9.37 -13.62 -0.02
C SER A 224 -9.79 -13.91 1.42
N ALA A 225 -10.36 -12.92 2.11
CA ALA A 225 -11.00 -13.11 3.40
C ALA A 225 -12.39 -12.46 3.40
N PRO A 226 -13.40 -13.06 4.04
CA PRO A 226 -14.66 -12.38 4.29
C PRO A 226 -14.42 -11.17 5.19
N VAL A 227 -15.19 -10.10 4.99
CA VAL A 227 -15.19 -8.93 5.87
C VAL A 227 -16.52 -8.93 6.61
N ASP A 228 -16.46 -8.91 7.94
CA ASP A 228 -17.64 -8.80 8.77
C ASP A 228 -18.29 -7.42 8.53
N PRO A 229 -19.56 -7.35 8.11
CA PRO A 229 -20.20 -6.08 7.79
C PRO A 229 -20.46 -5.19 9.02
N ALA A 230 -20.61 -5.76 10.21
CA ALA A 230 -20.86 -5.03 11.45
C ALA A 230 -19.57 -4.43 12.02
N THR A 231 -18.49 -5.21 12.05
CA THR A 231 -17.20 -4.77 12.62
C THR A 231 -16.27 -4.14 11.58
N GLN A 232 -16.57 -4.35 10.29
CA GLN A 232 -15.70 -4.02 9.16
C GLN A 232 -14.32 -4.67 9.28
N LYS A 233 -14.17 -5.80 9.98
CA LYS A 233 -12.90 -6.50 10.14
C LYS A 233 -12.81 -7.73 9.23
N PRO A 234 -11.65 -8.00 8.59
CA PRO A 234 -11.45 -9.22 7.84
C PRO A 234 -11.33 -10.44 8.77
N GLY A 235 -11.90 -11.56 8.34
CA GLY A 235 -11.70 -12.86 8.97
C GLY A 235 -10.42 -13.55 8.48
N GLU A 236 -10.38 -14.87 8.61
CA GLU A 236 -9.27 -15.67 8.08
C GLU A 236 -9.25 -15.65 6.55
N SER A 237 -8.04 -15.53 5.99
CA SER A 237 -7.86 -15.56 4.54
C SER A 237 -7.68 -16.97 4.00
N GLU A 238 -8.37 -17.28 2.91
CA GLU A 238 -8.22 -18.48 2.11
C GLU A 238 -7.49 -18.21 0.79
N SER A 239 -6.99 -19.28 0.17
CA SER A 239 -6.36 -19.19 -1.15
C SER A 239 -7.42 -18.95 -2.22
N PHE A 240 -7.20 -17.96 -3.09
CA PHE A 240 -8.08 -17.67 -4.22
C PHE A 240 -7.45 -18.04 -5.57
N LEU A 241 -6.23 -17.58 -5.80
CA LEU A 241 -5.45 -17.88 -7.00
C LEU A 241 -4.03 -18.27 -6.58
N GLN A 242 -3.54 -19.41 -7.06
CA GLN A 242 -2.19 -19.90 -6.80
C GLN A 242 -1.51 -20.29 -8.11
N GLY A 243 -0.19 -20.45 -8.07
CA GLY A 243 0.57 -20.94 -9.22
C GLY A 243 0.70 -19.93 -10.36
N LEU A 244 0.62 -18.62 -10.07
CA LEU A 244 0.99 -17.61 -11.06
C LEU A 244 2.44 -17.83 -11.49
N THR A 245 2.71 -17.70 -12.79
CA THR A 245 4.06 -17.89 -13.36
C THR A 245 5.06 -16.88 -12.77
N ALA A 246 4.59 -15.65 -12.55
CA ALA A 246 5.36 -14.53 -12.02
C ALA A 246 4.63 -13.85 -10.85
N GLY A 247 5.39 -13.11 -10.03
CA GLY A 247 4.83 -12.41 -8.87
C GLY A 247 3.97 -11.22 -9.29
N PRO A 248 2.77 -11.02 -8.72
CA PRO A 248 1.99 -9.82 -8.96
C PRO A 248 2.71 -8.58 -8.40
N LEU A 249 2.65 -7.47 -9.14
CA LEU A 249 3.15 -6.15 -8.71
C LEU A 249 2.02 -5.19 -8.32
N ALA A 250 0.82 -5.42 -8.87
CA ALA A 250 -0.35 -4.61 -8.61
C ALA A 250 -1.61 -5.46 -8.72
N LEU A 251 -2.60 -5.17 -7.86
CA LEU A 251 -3.94 -5.73 -7.89
C LEU A 251 -4.95 -4.57 -7.97
N ARG A 252 -5.90 -4.66 -8.91
CA ARG A 252 -6.99 -3.69 -9.06
C ARG A 252 -8.30 -4.40 -9.39
N LEU A 253 -9.41 -3.78 -9.02
CA LEU A 253 -10.74 -4.19 -9.43
C LEU A 253 -11.13 -3.39 -10.68
N GLY A 254 -11.53 -4.08 -11.76
CA GLY A 254 -12.05 -3.43 -12.96
C GLY A 254 -13.54 -3.10 -12.84
N PRO A 255 -14.06 -2.20 -13.71
CA PRO A 255 -15.48 -1.85 -13.73
C PRO A 255 -16.40 -3.01 -14.15
N ASP A 256 -15.83 -4.04 -14.78
CA ASP A 256 -16.47 -5.30 -15.14
C ASP A 256 -16.53 -6.31 -13.97
N GLY A 257 -16.03 -5.92 -12.79
CA GLY A 257 -16.00 -6.77 -11.62
C GLY A 257 -14.98 -7.91 -11.68
N ALA A 258 -13.99 -7.82 -12.57
CA ALA A 258 -12.84 -8.74 -12.62
C ALA A 258 -11.67 -8.19 -11.79
N LEU A 259 -10.85 -9.08 -11.24
CA LEU A 259 -9.55 -8.66 -10.69
C LEU A 259 -8.52 -8.57 -11.82
N TYR A 260 -7.78 -7.47 -11.86
CA TYR A 260 -6.68 -7.26 -12.77
C TYR A 260 -5.36 -7.30 -12.00
N LEU A 261 -4.41 -8.05 -12.55
CA LEU A 261 -3.06 -8.18 -12.03
C LEU A 261 -2.06 -7.77 -13.10
N ILE A 262 -1.04 -7.01 -12.73
CA ILE A 262 0.20 -6.98 -13.51
C ILE A 262 1.18 -7.89 -12.78
N THR A 263 1.81 -8.82 -13.50
CA THR A 263 2.85 -9.70 -12.97
C THR A 263 4.19 -9.38 -13.59
N HIS A 264 5.27 -9.55 -12.81
CA HIS A 264 6.63 -9.33 -13.27
C HIS A 264 7.55 -10.50 -12.92
N GLY A 265 8.26 -11.01 -13.94
CA GLY A 265 9.13 -12.18 -13.79
C GLY A 265 10.63 -11.87 -13.76
N GLY A 266 11.04 -10.62 -14.02
CA GLY A 266 12.42 -10.29 -14.39
C GLY A 266 13.25 -9.54 -13.35
N ALA A 267 12.87 -9.60 -12.07
CA ALA A 267 13.48 -8.83 -10.99
C ALA A 267 13.48 -7.30 -11.26
N THR A 268 14.51 -6.79 -11.95
CA THR A 268 14.65 -5.38 -12.34
C THR A 268 14.74 -5.15 -13.86
N LYS A 269 14.60 -6.22 -14.66
CA LYS A 269 14.68 -6.18 -16.13
C LYS A 269 13.40 -6.74 -16.75
N PRO A 270 13.02 -6.32 -17.97
CA PRO A 270 11.88 -6.92 -18.66
C PRO A 270 11.96 -8.45 -18.73
N SER A 271 10.82 -9.13 -18.62
CA SER A 271 10.74 -10.58 -18.69
C SER A 271 9.66 -11.04 -19.67
N ALA A 272 9.89 -12.17 -20.32
CA ALA A 272 8.87 -12.86 -21.11
C ALA A 272 7.69 -13.36 -20.25
N ASN A 273 7.84 -13.41 -18.92
CA ASN A 273 6.80 -13.76 -17.97
C ASN A 273 6.04 -12.54 -17.42
N ASP A 274 6.29 -11.34 -17.97
CA ASP A 274 5.52 -10.15 -17.63
C ASP A 274 4.13 -10.24 -18.29
N ALA A 275 3.07 -9.97 -17.53
CA ALA A 275 1.71 -10.13 -18.04
C ALA A 275 0.72 -9.16 -17.38
N LEU A 276 -0.32 -8.81 -18.14
CA LEU A 276 -1.57 -8.28 -17.62
C LEU A 276 -2.61 -9.40 -17.60
N LEU A 277 -3.07 -9.77 -16.41
CA LEU A 277 -4.05 -10.83 -16.21
C LEU A 277 -5.40 -10.21 -15.86
N ARG A 278 -6.45 -10.72 -16.49
CA ARG A 278 -7.85 -10.46 -16.12
C ARG A 278 -8.45 -11.74 -15.53
N VAL A 279 -8.72 -11.73 -14.23
CA VAL A 279 -9.24 -12.89 -13.50
C VAL A 279 -10.77 -12.80 -13.44
N THR A 280 -11.44 -13.77 -14.04
CA THR A 280 -12.90 -13.87 -14.10
C THR A 280 -13.37 -15.20 -13.53
N PHE A 281 -14.51 -15.23 -12.87
CA PHE A 281 -15.17 -16.48 -12.51
C PHE A 281 -16.00 -16.99 -13.69
N ARG A 282 -15.89 -18.28 -14.02
CA ARG A 282 -16.79 -18.96 -14.96
C ARG A 282 -17.62 -19.96 -14.17
N ALA A 283 -18.94 -19.85 -14.26
CA ALA A 283 -19.80 -20.94 -13.81
C ALA A 283 -19.47 -22.18 -14.66
N GLN A 284 -19.25 -23.31 -14.00
CA GLN A 284 -19.21 -24.62 -14.67
C GLN A 284 -20.64 -25.07 -14.96
#